data_AF-A0A956CM26-F1
#
_entry.id   AF-A0A956CM26-F1
#
_cell.length_a   1.000
_cell.length_b   1.000
_cell.length_c   1.000
_cell.angle_alpha   90.00
_cell.angle_beta   90.00
_cell.angle_gamma   90.00
#
_symmetry.space_group_name_H-M   'P 1'
#
loop_
_entity.id
_entity.type
_entity.pdbx_description
1 polymer ?
#
loop_
_entity_poly.entity_id
_entity_poly.type
_entity_poly.pdbx_seq_one_letter_code
_entity_poly.pdbx_strand_id
1 'polypeptide(L)'
;MTFTVQLSHHSLHVYRLALALVRFVHRNPIGHRELRDQAQRASVSVGLGIAEGAGLDGAAKRRHYSIARASCLEVAAAYELAEAIGEKVACAQIQTQALPIIRILSRLTRPH
;
A
#
# COMPACT_ATOMS: atom_id res chain seq x y z
N MET A 1 -11.37 -8.57 -35.00
CA MET A 1 -10.47 -8.85 -33.86
C MET A 1 -10.74 -7.80 -32.80
N THR A 2 -11.37 -8.17 -31.69
CA THR A 2 -11.58 -7.27 -30.56
C THR A 2 -10.31 -7.22 -29.73
N PHE A 3 -9.67 -6.06 -29.63
CA PHE A 3 -8.59 -5.84 -28.69
C PHE A 3 -9.19 -5.64 -27.30
N THR A 4 -9.08 -6.64 -26.43
CA THR A 4 -9.35 -6.47 -25.00
C THR A 4 -8.23 -5.67 -24.36
N VAL A 5 -8.51 -4.41 -24.02
CA VAL A 5 -7.64 -3.60 -23.16
C VAL A 5 -7.81 -4.13 -21.73
N GLN A 6 -6.75 -4.74 -21.18
CA GLN A 6 -6.73 -5.17 -19.79
C GLN A 6 -6.06 -4.09 -18.93
N LEU A 7 -6.64 -3.81 -17.76
CA LEU A 7 -6.02 -2.93 -16.78
C LEU A 7 -4.71 -3.55 -16.26
N SER A 8 -3.57 -2.92 -16.56
CA SER A 8 -2.22 -3.49 -16.36
C SER A 8 -1.94 -3.97 -14.93
N HIS A 9 -2.56 -3.34 -13.93
CA HIS A 9 -2.34 -3.65 -12.53
C HIS A 9 -3.16 -4.85 -12.03
N HIS A 10 -4.21 -5.27 -12.74
CA HIS A 10 -5.05 -6.41 -12.35
C HIS A 10 -4.27 -7.75 -12.34
N SER A 11 -3.21 -7.88 -13.15
CA SER A 11 -2.35 -9.06 -13.16
C SER A 11 -1.32 -9.07 -12.02
N LEU A 12 -1.10 -7.95 -11.34
CA LEU A 12 -0.08 -7.83 -10.30
C LEU A 12 -0.57 -8.42 -8.98
N HIS A 13 0.16 -9.42 -8.47
CA HIS A 13 -0.10 -9.97 -7.14
C HIS A 13 -0.04 -8.89 -6.05
N VAL A 14 0.91 -7.95 -6.13
CA VAL A 14 1.05 -6.85 -5.17
C VAL A 14 -0.17 -5.92 -5.14
N TYR A 15 -0.89 -5.77 -6.25
CA TYR A 15 -2.13 -4.98 -6.28
C TYR A 15 -3.25 -5.66 -5.47
N ARG A 16 -3.38 -7.00 -5.57
CA ARG A 16 -4.35 -7.75 -4.75
C ARG A 16 -4.06 -7.63 -3.26
N LEU A 17 -2.77 -7.61 -2.88
CA LEU A 17 -2.35 -7.37 -1.51
C LEU A 17 -2.69 -5.94 -1.05
N ALA A 18 -2.49 -4.93 -1.90
CA ALA A 18 -2.88 -3.56 -1.59
C ALA A 18 -4.39 -3.41 -1.36
N LEU A 19 -5.23 -4.09 -2.15
CA LEU A 19 -6.68 -4.13 -1.90
C LEU A 19 -7.01 -4.78 -0.55
N ALA A 20 -6.28 -5.83 -0.15
CA ALA A 20 -6.45 -6.44 1.17
C ALA A 20 -6.04 -5.48 2.29
N LEU A 21 -4.93 -4.75 2.12
CA LEU A 21 -4.46 -3.71 3.05
C LEU A 21 -5.52 -2.61 3.23
N VAL A 22 -6.05 -2.05 2.15
CA VAL A 22 -7.10 -1.01 2.20
C VAL A 22 -8.34 -1.51 2.96
N ARG A 23 -8.81 -2.72 2.65
CA ARG A 23 -9.95 -3.33 3.37
C ARG A 23 -9.65 -3.55 4.84
N PHE A 24 -8.42 -3.97 5.16
CA PHE A 24 -7.99 -4.16 6.54
C PHE A 24 -8.00 -2.84 7.30
N VAL A 25 -7.40 -1.78 6.75
CA VAL A 25 -7.37 -0.44 7.36
C VAL A 25 -8.77 0.10 7.58
N HIS A 26 -9.65 -0.04 6.58
CA HIS A 26 -11.03 0.41 6.69
C HIS A 26 -11.83 -0.34 7.78
N ARG A 27 -11.59 -1.64 7.94
CA ARG A 27 -12.30 -2.48 8.92
C ARG A 27 -11.73 -2.40 10.34
N ASN A 28 -10.51 -1.90 10.50
CA ASN A 28 -9.82 -1.78 11.78
C ASN A 28 -9.38 -0.33 12.01
N PRO A 29 -10.32 0.63 12.09
CA PRO A 29 -9.98 2.05 12.18
C PRO A 29 -9.22 2.35 13.47
N ILE A 30 -8.22 3.23 13.37
CA ILE A 30 -7.55 3.86 14.51
C ILE A 30 -8.54 4.82 15.19
N GLY A 31 -8.51 4.93 16.51
CA GLY A 31 -9.35 5.84 17.30
C GLY A 31 -8.97 7.30 17.10
N HIS A 32 -7.67 7.61 17.17
CA HIS A 32 -7.10 8.93 16.97
C HIS A 32 -7.36 9.41 15.54
N ARG A 33 -8.09 10.53 15.42
CA ARG A 33 -8.60 11.03 14.13
C ARG A 33 -7.51 11.24 13.09
N GLU A 34 -6.45 11.95 13.45
CA GLU A 34 -5.38 12.27 12.50
C GLU A 34 -4.64 11.01 12.01
N LEU A 35 -4.40 10.06 12.91
CA LEU A 35 -3.69 8.81 12.56
C LEU A 35 -4.56 7.92 11.69
N ARG A 36 -5.88 7.87 11.96
CA ARG A 36 -6.85 7.20 11.11
C ARG A 36 -6.88 7.81 9.71
N ASP A 37 -6.94 9.14 9.61
CA ASP A 37 -6.99 9.83 8.32
C ASP A 37 -5.70 9.62 7.51
N GLN A 38 -4.54 9.63 8.18
CA GLN A 38 -3.25 9.28 7.57
C GLN A 38 -3.23 7.82 7.09
N ALA A 39 -3.58 6.86 7.94
CA ALA A 39 -3.60 5.43 7.59
C ALA A 39 -4.54 5.15 6.39
N GLN A 40 -5.73 5.76 6.39
CA GLN A 40 -6.69 5.59 5.30
C GLN A 40 -6.16 6.16 3.99
N ARG A 41 -5.70 7.42 3.98
CA ARG A 41 -5.12 8.05 2.77
C ARG A 41 -3.90 7.29 2.28
N ALA A 42 -2.98 6.93 3.17
CA ALA A 42 -1.78 6.17 2.82
C ALA A 42 -2.13 4.81 2.21
N SER A 43 -3.10 4.08 2.77
CA SER A 43 -3.52 2.78 2.22
C SER A 43 -4.08 2.90 0.80
N VAL A 44 -4.84 3.95 0.50
CA VAL A 44 -5.34 4.25 -0.85
C VAL A 44 -4.17 4.59 -1.79
N SER A 45 -3.22 5.41 -1.33
CA SER A 45 -2.02 5.77 -2.08
C SER A 45 -1.16 4.54 -2.45
N VAL A 46 -1.10 3.51 -1.61
CA VAL A 46 -0.45 2.23 -1.96
C VAL A 46 -1.09 1.62 -3.21
N GLY A 47 -2.42 1.50 -3.22
CA GLY A 47 -3.15 0.93 -4.35
C GLY A 47 -3.01 1.75 -5.63
N LEU A 48 -3.16 3.08 -5.52
CA LEU A 48 -3.04 4.00 -6.65
C LEU A 48 -1.62 4.01 -7.24
N GLY A 49 -0.59 4.10 -6.39
CA GLY A 49 0.81 4.11 -6.86
C GLY A 49 1.21 2.79 -7.54
N ILE A 50 0.66 1.64 -7.10
CA ILE A 50 0.84 0.38 -7.82
C ILE A 50 0.15 0.42 -9.19
N ALA A 51 -1.08 0.93 -9.24
CA ALA A 51 -1.85 1.00 -10.48
C ALA A 51 -1.19 1.90 -11.52
N GLU A 52 -0.75 3.10 -11.11
CA GLU A 52 -0.02 4.06 -11.95
C GLU A 52 1.31 3.48 -12.44
N GLY A 53 2.11 2.91 -11.52
CA GLY A 53 3.39 2.30 -11.88
C GLY A 53 3.24 1.14 -12.87
N ALA A 54 2.17 0.35 -12.78
CA ALA A 54 1.90 -0.75 -13.70
C ALA A 54 1.65 -0.28 -15.15
N GLY A 55 1.17 0.94 -15.34
CA GLY A 55 0.91 1.54 -16.65
C GLY A 55 2.09 2.33 -17.23
N LEU A 56 3.22 2.37 -16.54
CA LEU A 56 4.40 3.16 -16.91
C LEU A 56 5.63 2.27 -17.09
N ASP A 57 6.68 2.85 -17.66
CA ASP A 57 7.97 2.22 -17.89
C ASP A 57 9.15 3.00 -17.27
N GLY A 58 10.31 2.34 -17.23
CA GLY A 58 11.58 2.95 -16.84
C GLY A 58 11.56 3.63 -15.46
N ALA A 59 12.08 4.86 -15.41
CA ALA A 59 12.21 5.62 -14.16
C ALA A 59 10.85 6.04 -13.58
N ALA A 60 9.86 6.34 -14.42
CA ALA A 60 8.53 6.74 -13.97
C ALA A 60 7.84 5.59 -13.22
N LYS A 61 7.87 4.37 -13.78
CA LYS A 61 7.40 3.16 -13.11
C LYS A 61 8.02 2.98 -11.72
N ARG A 62 9.35 3.03 -11.64
CA ARG A 62 10.08 2.87 -10.38
C ARG A 62 9.70 3.95 -9.37
N ARG A 63 9.50 5.19 -9.80
CA ARG A 63 9.06 6.29 -8.92
C ARG A 63 7.71 6.00 -8.27
N HIS A 64 6.71 5.57 -9.05
CA HIS A 64 5.39 5.24 -8.50
C HIS A 64 5.43 4.05 -7.53
N TYR A 65 6.24 3.01 -7.83
CA TYR A 65 6.44 1.90 -6.90
C TYR A 65 7.18 2.31 -5.61
N SER A 66 8.13 3.25 -5.70
CA SER A 66 8.79 3.82 -4.52
C SER A 66 7.82 4.60 -3.65
N ILE A 67 6.92 5.40 -4.25
CA ILE A 67 5.87 6.13 -3.54
C ILE A 67 4.90 5.15 -2.86
N ALA A 68 4.42 4.13 -3.59
CA ALA A 68 3.54 3.11 -3.02
C ALA A 68 4.21 2.37 -1.84
N ARG A 69 5.52 2.11 -1.93
CA ARG A 69 6.28 1.51 -0.83
C ARG A 69 6.35 2.44 0.39
N ALA A 70 6.60 3.73 0.18
CA ALA A 70 6.62 4.72 1.25
C ALA A 70 5.25 4.85 1.92
N SER A 71 4.16 4.91 1.16
CA SER A 71 2.81 4.92 1.72
C SER A 71 2.48 3.63 2.48
N CYS A 72 3.00 2.48 2.07
CA CYS A 72 2.79 1.23 2.81
C CYS A 72 3.51 1.23 4.17
N LEU A 73 4.67 1.88 4.26
CA LEU A 73 5.37 2.10 5.54
C LEU A 73 4.57 3.06 6.43
N GLU A 74 4.02 4.13 5.86
CA GLU A 74 3.18 5.10 6.58
C GLU A 74 1.94 4.44 7.19
N VAL A 75 1.30 3.51 6.48
CA VAL A 75 0.18 2.73 7.04
C VAL A 75 0.60 1.96 8.30
N ALA A 76 1.73 1.23 8.26
CA ALA A 76 2.20 0.48 9.42
C ALA A 76 2.57 1.41 10.59
N ALA A 77 3.30 2.50 10.29
CA ALA A 77 3.71 3.49 11.27
C ALA A 77 2.49 4.16 11.96
N ALA A 78 1.41 4.43 11.24
CA ALA A 78 0.21 5.02 11.84
C ALA A 78 -0.42 4.12 12.93
N TYR A 79 -0.42 2.80 12.73
CA TYR A 79 -0.89 1.85 13.75
C TYR A 79 0.09 1.74 14.91
N GLU A 80 1.39 1.73 14.64
CA GLU A 80 2.43 1.70 15.70
C GLU A 80 2.36 2.97 16.57
N LEU A 81 2.12 4.14 15.97
CA LEU A 81 1.91 5.39 16.69
C LEU A 81 0.62 5.38 17.51
N ALA A 82 -0.46 4.79 16.98
CA ALA A 82 -1.70 4.64 17.73
C ALA A 82 -1.54 3.72 18.95
N GLU A 83 -0.82 2.61 18.79
CA GLU A 83 -0.45 1.72 19.90
C GLU A 83 0.43 2.45 20.93
N ALA A 84 1.39 3.26 20.47
CA ALA A 84 2.30 4.02 21.33
C ALA A 84 1.58 5.07 22.21
N ILE A 85 0.45 5.63 21.75
CA ILE A 85 -0.39 6.53 22.55
C ILE A 85 -1.45 5.80 23.39
N GLY A 86 -1.39 4.47 23.47
CA GLY A 86 -2.21 3.64 24.36
C GLY A 86 -3.49 3.09 23.72
N GLU A 87 -3.67 3.20 22.40
CA GLU A 87 -4.82 2.60 21.74
C GLU A 87 -4.65 1.09 21.52
N LYS A 88 -5.75 0.35 21.67
CA LYS A 88 -5.79 -1.07 21.31
C LYS A 88 -6.08 -1.23 19.83
N VAL A 89 -5.02 -1.31 19.02
CA VAL A 89 -5.10 -1.47 17.56
C VAL A 89 -4.44 -2.78 17.09
N ALA A 90 -4.75 -3.20 15.87
CA ALA A 90 -4.28 -4.46 15.29
C ALA A 90 -2.86 -4.34 14.67
N CYS A 91 -1.87 -3.94 15.48
CA CYS A 91 -0.50 -3.62 15.05
C CYS A 91 0.20 -4.82 14.36
N ALA A 92 0.17 -6.00 14.97
CA ALA A 92 0.79 -7.21 14.39
C ALA A 92 0.15 -7.61 13.04
N GLN A 93 -1.17 -7.48 12.91
CA GLN A 93 -1.90 -7.82 11.70
C GLN A 93 -1.61 -6.82 10.57
N ILE A 94 -1.51 -5.51 10.85
CA ILE A 94 -1.15 -4.55 9.80
C ILE A 94 0.27 -4.78 9.29
N GLN A 95 1.22 -5.12 10.16
CA GLN A 95 2.58 -5.47 9.76
C GLN A 95 2.58 -6.71 8.86
N THR A 96 1.78 -7.73 9.19
CA THR A 96 1.62 -8.95 8.38
C THR A 96 1.08 -8.64 6.98
N GLN A 97 0.17 -7.67 6.85
CA GLN A 97 -0.36 -7.21 5.55
C GLN A 97 0.65 -6.36 4.78
N ALA A 98 1.39 -5.47 5.46
CA ALA A 98 2.31 -4.51 4.83
C ALA A 98 3.63 -5.15 4.35
N LEU A 99 4.19 -6.09 5.11
CA LEU A 99 5.52 -6.65 4.84
C LEU A 99 5.65 -7.29 3.44
N PRO A 100 4.71 -8.12 2.95
CA PRO A 100 4.78 -8.67 1.60
C PRO A 100 4.75 -7.58 0.50
N ILE A 101 3.94 -6.54 0.69
CA ILE A 101 3.84 -5.41 -0.25
C ILE A 101 5.19 -4.68 -0.32
N ILE A 102 5.75 -4.31 0.82
CA ILE A 102 7.05 -3.63 0.92
C ILE A 102 8.14 -4.46 0.26
N ARG A 103 8.20 -5.78 0.52
CA ARG A 103 9.18 -6.69 -0.09
C ARG A 103 9.08 -6.73 -1.60
N ILE A 104 7.86 -6.85 -2.15
CA ILE A 104 7.67 -6.90 -3.61
C ILE A 104 8.04 -5.56 -4.24
N LEU A 105 7.53 -4.45 -3.71
CA LEU A 105 7.85 -3.12 -4.24
C LEU A 105 9.34 -2.81 -4.17
N SER A 106 10.03 -3.21 -3.08
CA SER A 106 11.48 -3.02 -2.96
C SER A 106 12.29 -3.77 -4.02
N ARG A 107 11.76 -4.85 -4.60
CA ARG A 107 12.38 -5.55 -5.73
C ARG A 107 12.10 -4.83 -7.05
N LEU A 108 10.87 -4.32 -7.22
CA LEU A 108 10.45 -3.61 -8.43
C LEU A 108 11.07 -2.22 -8.59
N THR A 109 11.65 -1.65 -7.53
CA THR A 109 12.32 -0.34 -7.55
C THR A 109 13.82 -0.41 -7.80
N ARG A 110 14.42 -1.61 -7.84
CA ARG A 110 15.87 -1.74 -8.07
C ARG A 110 16.22 -1.36 -9.52
N PRO A 111 17.27 -0.57 -9.76
CA PRO A 111 17.82 -0.44 -11.10
C PRO A 111 18.34 -1.81 -11.57
N HIS A 112 18.02 -2.17 -12.81
CA HIS A 112 18.61 -3.31 -13.50
C HIS A 112 20.02 -2.97 -13.97
#